data_AF-A0A2E4P5J8-F1
#
_entry.id   AF-A0A2E4P5J8-F1
#
_cell.length_a   1.000
_cell.length_b   1.000
_cell.length_c   1.000
_cell.angle_alpha   90.00
_cell.angle_beta   90.00
_cell.angle_gamma   90.00
#
_symmetry.space_group_name_H-M   'P 1'
#
loop_
_entity.id
_entity.type
_entity.pdbx_description
1 polymer ?
#
loop_
_entity_poly.entity_id
_entity_poly.type
_entity_poly.pdbx_seq_one_letter_code
_entity_poly.pdbx_strand_id
1 'polypeptide(L)' 'MLNNRRSRQETQKSPVQRFLFVLGIVFFLMYLVLGLIIIFWKALPFNLTHNGRLAFGGLLIVYAFIRFIRLLQKGR' A
#
# COMPACT_ATOMS: atom_id res chain seq x y z
N MET A 1 -0.44 31.81 41.20
CA MET A 1 -1.32 31.21 40.18
C MET A 1 -0.75 31.54 38.80
N LEU A 2 0.11 30.69 38.24
CA LEU A 2 0.71 30.91 36.91
C LEU A 2 0.04 30.00 35.89
N ASN A 3 -0.91 30.61 35.19
CA ASN A 3 -1.64 30.07 34.05
C ASN A 3 -0.71 29.91 32.85
N ASN A 4 -0.01 28.77 32.76
CA ASN A 4 0.75 28.44 31.57
C ASN A 4 -0.20 27.82 30.54
N ARG A 5 -0.70 28.68 29.64
CA ARG A 5 -1.53 28.27 28.52
C ARG A 5 -0.86 27.10 27.80
N ARG A 6 -1.50 25.93 27.85
CA ARG A 6 -1.18 24.85 26.93
C ARG A 6 -1.48 25.36 25.53
N SER A 7 -0.45 25.83 24.83
CA SER A 7 -0.45 25.85 23.38
C SER A 7 -0.55 24.40 22.94
N ARG A 8 -1.80 23.95 22.77
CA ARG A 8 -2.17 22.85 21.91
C ARG A 8 -1.68 23.27 20.53
N GLN A 9 -0.40 23.09 20.24
CA GLN A 9 0.04 22.95 18.87
C GLN A 9 -0.65 21.66 18.42
N GLU A 10 -1.87 21.83 17.93
CA GLU A 10 -2.46 20.94 16.95
C GLU A 10 -1.39 20.83 15.87
N THR A 11 -0.58 19.78 15.95
CA THR A 11 0.29 19.35 14.89
C THR A 11 -0.63 19.02 13.74
N GLN A 12 -1.00 20.05 12.99
CA GLN A 12 -1.82 19.91 11.80
C GLN A 12 -1.05 18.95 10.92
N LYS A 13 -1.54 17.70 10.87
CA LYS A 13 -0.94 16.64 10.05
C LYS A 13 -0.71 17.24 8.69
N SER A 14 0.57 17.35 8.30
CA SER A 14 0.98 18.01 7.08
C SER A 14 0.09 17.55 5.92
N PRO A 15 -0.46 18.45 5.09
CA PRO A 15 -1.28 18.08 3.93
C PRO A 15 -0.59 17.02 3.04
N VAL A 16 0.74 17.06 3.00
CA VAL A 16 1.60 16.11 2.28
C VAL A 16 1.45 14.68 2.81
N GLN A 17 1.29 14.50 4.12
CA GLN A 17 1.10 13.19 4.74
C GLN A 17 -0.22 12.54 4.27
N ARG A 18 -1.27 13.36 4.05
CA ARG A 18 -2.55 12.90 3.51
C ARG A 18 -2.46 12.60 2.00
N PHE A 19 -1.72 13.42 1.26
CA PHE A 19 -1.48 13.18 -0.18
C PHE A 19 -0.72 11.87 -0.42
N LEU A 20 0.36 11.63 0.34
CA LEU A 20 1.14 10.39 0.27
C LEU A 20 0.30 9.16 0.64
N PHE A 21 -0.68 9.32 1.53
CA PHE A 21 -1.58 8.25 1.91
C PHE A 21 -2.51 7.84 0.75
N VAL A 22 -3.15 8.81 0.08
CA VAL A 22 -4.00 8.55 -1.09
C VAL A 22 -3.17 7.94 -2.22
N LEU A 23 -2.00 8.51 -2.50
CA LEU A 23 -1.08 7.97 -3.52
C LEU A 23 -0.72 6.51 -3.23
N GLY A 24 -0.43 6.16 -1.98
CA GLY A 24 -0.11 4.79 -1.59
C GLY A 24 -1.29 3.82 -1.67
N ILE A 25 -2.53 4.27 -1.40
CA ILE A 25 -3.74 3.48 -1.66
C ILE A 25 -3.91 3.22 -3.17
N VAL A 26 -3.73 4.25 -4.00
CA VAL A 26 -3.83 4.12 -5.46
C VAL A 26 -2.80 3.11 -5.99
N PHE A 27 -1.54 3.22 -5.55
CA PHE A 27 -0.51 2.24 -5.90
C PHE A 27 -0.84 0.84 -5.39
N PHE A 28 -1.37 0.70 -4.17
CA PHE A 28 -1.81 -0.58 -3.63
C PHE A 28 -2.89 -1.21 -4.52
N LEU A 29 -3.93 -0.45 -4.89
CA LEU A 29 -4.99 -0.91 -5.77
C LEU A 29 -4.44 -1.33 -7.14
N MET A 30 -3.49 -0.55 -7.68
CA MET A 30 -2.82 -0.87 -8.94
C MET A 30 -2.04 -2.20 -8.86
N TYR A 31 -1.27 -2.44 -7.79
CA TYR A 31 -0.57 -3.72 -7.58
C TYR A 31 -1.51 -4.89 -7.33
N LEU A 32 -2.64 -4.66 -6.66
CA LEU A 32 -3.66 -5.68 -6.40
C LEU A 32 -4.34 -6.09 -7.71
N VAL A 33 -4.77 -5.12 -8.52
CA VAL A 33 -5.35 -5.35 -9.85
C VAL A 33 -4.32 -6.04 -10.75
N LEU A 34 -3.05 -5.63 -10.72
CA LEU A 34 -1.99 -6.26 -11.49
C LEU A 34 -1.74 -7.72 -11.07
N GLY A 35 -1.77 -8.01 -9.77
CA GLY A 35 -1.69 -9.38 -9.24
C GLY A 35 -2.86 -10.25 -9.68
N LEU A 36 -4.08 -9.71 -9.63
CA LEU A 36 -5.27 -10.38 -10.17
C LEU A 36 -5.14 -10.62 -11.68
N ILE A 37 -4.71 -9.61 -12.44
CA ILE A 37 -4.47 -9.75 -13.87
C ILE A 37 -3.44 -10.86 -14.14
N ILE A 38 -2.36 -10.97 -13.37
CA ILE A 38 -1.37 -12.05 -13.56
C ILE A 38 -1.96 -13.45 -13.29
N ILE A 39 -2.85 -13.56 -12.30
CA ILE A 39 -3.56 -14.81 -11.98
C ILE A 39 -4.58 -15.16 -13.07
N PHE A 40 -5.40 -14.20 -13.50
CA PHE A 40 -6.47 -14.40 -14.47
C PHE A 40 -5.98 -14.48 -15.93
N TRP A 41 -4.89 -13.79 -16.25
CA TRP A 41 -4.31 -13.76 -17.59
C TRP A 41 -3.54 -15.05 -17.84
N LYS A 42 -4.28 -16.12 -18.16
CA LYS A 42 -3.79 -17.48 -18.42
C LYS A 42 -2.93 -17.62 -19.69
N ALA A 43 -2.94 -16.60 -20.54
CA ALA A 43 -2.28 -16.56 -21.85
C ALA A 43 -0.89 -15.89 -21.88
N LEU A 44 -0.31 -15.50 -20.73
CA LEU A 44 1.10 -15.08 -20.73
C LEU A 44 1.98 -16.22 -21.28
N PRO A 45 2.84 -15.95 -22.28
CA PRO A 45 3.70 -16.93 -22.94
C PRO A 45 4.94 -17.25 -22.08
N PHE A 46 4.75 -17.35 -20.77
CA PHE A 46 5.79 -17.80 -19.86
C PHE A 46 5.52 -19.27 -19.54
N ASN A 47 6.51 -20.12 -19.78
CA ASN A 47 6.52 -21.57 -19.52
C ASN A 47 6.49 -21.89 -18.01
N LEU A 48 5.80 -21.06 -17.22
CA LEU A 48 5.66 -21.19 -15.78
C LEU A 48 4.50 -22.13 -15.53
N THR A 49 4.81 -23.28 -14.94
CA THR A 49 3.86 -24.27 -14.44
C THR A 49 2.75 -23.58 -13.65
N HIS A 50 1.52 -24.13 -13.67
CA HIS A 50 0.34 -23.53 -13.04
C HIS A 50 0.60 -22.97 -11.62
N ASN A 51 1.41 -23.69 -10.83
CA ASN A 51 1.85 -23.30 -9.49
C ASN A 51 2.71 -22.03 -9.46
N GLY A 52 3.60 -21.83 -10.43
CA GLY A 52 4.46 -20.64 -10.50
C GLY A 52 3.66 -19.36 -10.70
N ARG A 53 2.59 -19.44 -11.50
CA ARG A 53 1.68 -18.31 -11.73
C ARG A 53 0.93 -17.90 -10.46
N LEU A 54 0.44 -18.89 -9.73
CA LEU A 54 -0.27 -18.71 -8.46
C LEU A 54 0.68 -18.16 -7.38
N ALA A 55 1.92 -18.66 -7.34
CA ALA A 55 2.95 -18.17 -6.44
C ALA A 55 3.32 -16.71 -6.76
N PHE A 56 3.55 -16.36 -8.03
CA PHE A 56 3.89 -14.98 -8.43
C PHE A 56 2.76 -13.99 -8.15
N GLY A 57 1.53 -14.33 -8.52
CA GLY A 57 0.36 -13.48 -8.25
C GLY A 57 0.10 -13.33 -6.75
N GLY A 58 0.17 -14.43 -5.99
CA GLY A 58 0.04 -14.41 -4.53
C GLY A 58 1.13 -13.60 -3.85
N LEU A 59 2.39 -13.76 -4.26
CA LEU A 59 3.52 -12.99 -3.74
C LEU A 59 3.34 -11.49 -3.98
N LEU A 60 2.86 -11.10 -5.17
CA LEU A 60 2.54 -9.70 -5.49
C LEU A 60 1.46 -9.12 -4.58
N ILE A 61 0.40 -9.87 -4.33
CA ILE A 61 -0.69 -9.46 -3.43
C ILE A 61 -0.15 -9.32 -2.00
N VAL A 62 0.55 -10.34 -1.47
CA VAL A 62 1.12 -10.31 -0.11
C VAL A 62 2.08 -9.13 0.04
N TYR A 63 2.95 -8.89 -0.94
CA TYR A 63 3.87 -7.76 -0.94
C TYR A 63 3.15 -6.41 -0.96
N ALA A 64 2.07 -6.28 -1.75
CA ALA A 64 1.24 -5.07 -1.77
C ALA A 64 0.66 -4.77 -0.39
N PHE A 65 0.15 -5.77 0.33
CA PHE A 65 -0.35 -5.62 1.70
C PHE A 65 0.75 -5.20 2.68
N ILE A 66 1.91 -5.85 2.65
CA ILE A 66 3.06 -5.47 3.51
C ILE A 66 3.48 -4.02 3.25
N ARG A 67 3.52 -3.61 1.98
CA ARG A 67 3.86 -2.24 1.58
C ARG A 67 2.84 -1.22 2.06
N PHE A 68 1.56 -1.56 2.02
CA PHE A 68 0.47 -0.71 2.52
C PHE A 68 0.53 -0.52 4.05
N ILE A 69 0.77 -1.60 4.81
CA ILE A 69 0.92 -1.54 6.27
C ILE A 69 2.12 -0.67 6.66
N ARG A 70 3.25 -0.77 5.93
CA ARG A 70 4.40 0.11 6.14
C ARG A 70 4.08 1.59 5.92
N LEU A 71 3.31 1.90 4.88
CA LEU A 71 2.90 3.27 4.57
C LEU A 71 2.04 3.86 5.71
N LEU A 72 1.11 3.06 6.26
CA LEU A 72 0.27 3.42 7.40
C LEU A 72 1.08 3.64 8.69
N GLN A 73 2.11 2.83 8.95
CA GLN A 73 2.96 2.98 10.12
C GLN A 73 3.90 4.20 10.06
N LYS A 74 4.40 4.56 8.87
CA LYS A 74 5.25 5.75 8.68
C LYS A 74 4.48 7.06 8.89
N GLY A 75 3.16 7.03 8.73
CA GLY A 75 2.25 8.17 8.90
C GLY A 75 1.67 8.33 10.30
N ARG A 76 2.22 7.69 11.33
CA ARG A 76 1.92 7.99 12.74
C ARG A 76 3.02 8.82 13.38
#